data_AF-A0A836LRX0-F1
#
_entry.id   AF-A0A836LRX0-F1
#
_cell.length_a   1.000
_cell.length_b   1.000
_cell.length_c   1.000
_cell.angle_alpha   90.00
_cell.angle_beta   90.00
_cell.angle_gamma   90.00
#
_symmetry.space_group_name_H-M   'P 1'
#
loop_
_entity.id
_entity.type
_entity.pdbx_description
1 polymer ?
#
loop_
_entity_poly.entity_id
_entity_poly.type
_entity_poly.pdbx_seq_one_letter_code
_entity_poly.pdbx_strand_id
1 'polypeptide(L)' 'MAYFAHSDLSPNYKLFVITGFCGALTTFSTFSIEIVTLLQSGKLGMAMLAISVHLIGSLIFTCLGLAIYYWVAGH' A
#
# COMPACT_ATOMS: atom_id res chain seq x y z
N MET A 1 2.23 -2.35 -12.72
CA MET A 1 3.54 -1.72 -13.01
C MET A 1 3.54 -0.82 -14.26
N ALA A 2 2.56 -0.92 -15.18
CA ALA A 2 2.55 -0.12 -16.41
C ALA A 2 2.05 1.35 -16.26
N TYR A 3 1.28 1.69 -15.21
CA TYR A 3 0.66 3.02 -15.10
C TYR A 3 1.66 4.16 -14.80
N PHE A 4 2.61 3.94 -13.87
CA PHE A 4 3.63 4.94 -13.54
C PHE A 4 4.77 5.05 -14.57
N ALA A 5 4.85 4.13 -15.52
CA ALA A 5 5.87 4.15 -16.57
C ALA A 5 5.61 5.26 -17.62
N HIS A 6 4.37 5.72 -17.77
CA HIS A 6 3.94 6.67 -18.80
C HIS A 6 3.82 8.13 -18.36
N SER A 7 4.35 8.52 -17.20
CA SER A 7 4.40 9.93 -16.79
C SER A 7 5.72 10.61 -17.18
N ASP A 8 5.65 11.83 -17.75
CA ASP A 8 6.80 12.69 -18.12
C ASP A 8 7.66 13.17 -16.94
N LEU A 9 7.32 12.73 -15.71
CA LEU A 9 8.10 12.99 -14.51
C LEU A 9 9.47 12.33 -14.59
N SER A 10 10.51 13.09 -14.22
CA SER A 10 11.88 12.56 -14.20
C SER A 10 11.97 11.29 -13.35
N PRO A 11 12.74 10.27 -13.78
CA PRO A 11 12.87 9.00 -13.07
C PRO A 11 13.29 9.14 -11.59
N ASN A 12 14.11 10.15 -11.27
CA ASN A 12 14.61 10.40 -9.91
C ASN A 12 13.49 10.78 -8.94
N TYR A 13 12.54 11.63 -9.36
CA TYR A 13 11.39 11.99 -8.53
C TYR A 13 10.47 10.80 -8.27
N LYS A 14 10.27 9.92 -9.26
CA LYS A 14 9.51 8.68 -9.07
C LYS A 14 10.17 7.77 -8.05
N LEU A 15 11.50 7.62 -8.15
CA LEU A 15 12.28 6.81 -7.21
C LEU A 15 12.16 7.36 -5.79
N PHE A 16 12.33 8.68 -5.62
CA PHE A 16 12.23 9.32 -4.32
C PHE A 16 10.84 9.16 -3.68
N VAL A 17 9.75 9.38 -4.44
CA VAL A 17 8.39 9.34 -3.89
C VAL A 17 7.88 7.91 -3.71
N ILE A 18 7.99 7.07 -4.73
CA ILE A 18 7.42 5.72 -4.71
C ILE A 18 8.32 4.78 -3.90
N THR A 19 9.61 4.72 -4.22
CA THR A 19 10.54 3.80 -3.55
C THR A 19 11.02 4.35 -2.22
N GLY A 20 11.33 5.64 -2.14
CA GLY A 20 11.81 6.28 -0.91
C GLY A 20 10.68 6.56 0.10
N PHE A 21 9.83 7.54 -0.19
CA PHE A 21 8.80 8.01 0.74
C PHE A 21 7.73 6.96 1.04
N CYS A 22 7.04 6.42 0.02
CA CYS A 22 6.04 5.37 0.25
C CYS A 22 6.67 4.09 0.82
N GLY A 23 7.90 3.76 0.41
CA GLY A 23 8.64 2.63 0.97
C GLY A 23 9.00 2.80 2.45
N ALA A 24 9.40 4.00 2.88
CA ALA A 24 9.69 4.27 4.28
C ALA A 24 8.42 4.38 5.15
N LEU A 25 7.31 4.83 4.57
CA LEU A 25 6.02 4.92 5.26
C LEU A 25 5.35 3.55 5.46
N THR A 26 5.56 2.60 4.53
CA THR A 26 4.93 1.27 4.56
C THR A 26 5.90 0.21 5.06
N THR A 27 5.53 -0.52 6.12
CA THR A 27 6.39 -1.55 6.73
C THR A 27 5.74 -2.93 6.66
N PHE A 28 6.27 -3.80 5.81
CA PHE A 28 5.84 -5.20 5.76
C PHE A 28 6.37 -6.02 6.96
N SER A 29 7.56 -5.68 7.47
CA SER A 29 8.18 -6.41 8.58
C SER A 29 7.40 -6.26 9.88
N THR A 30 6.90 -5.06 10.19
CA THR A 30 6.09 -4.82 11.39
C THR A 30 4.77 -5.60 11.32
N PHE A 31 4.08 -5.52 10.17
CA PHE A 31 2.88 -6.30 9.92
C PHE A 31 3.13 -7.81 10.10
N SER A 32 4.24 -8.33 9.58
CA SER A 32 4.56 -9.76 9.70
C SER A 32 4.72 -10.20 11.16
N ILE A 33 5.40 -9.41 12.00
CA ILE A 33 5.56 -9.72 13.42
C ILE A 33 4.20 -9.74 14.13
N GLU A 34 3.32 -8.79 13.84
CA GLU A 34 1.98 -8.72 14.44
C GLU A 34 1.14 -9.95 14.10
N ILE A 35 1.13 -10.35 12.82
CA ILE A 35 0.43 -11.56 12.38
C ILE A 35 1.01 -12.81 13.03
N VAL A 36 2.34 -12.97 13.04
CA VAL A 36 2.99 -14.12 13.69
C VAL A 36 2.67 -14.17 15.18
N THR A 37 2.63 -13.03 15.86
CA THR A 37 2.27 -12.95 17.29
C THR A 37 0.82 -13.39 17.52
N LEU A 38 -0.11 -12.99 16.65
CA LEU A 38 -1.51 -13.42 16.72
C LEU A 38 -1.67 -14.92 16.43
N LEU A 39 -0.93 -15.45 15.48
CA LEU A 39 -0.90 -16.89 15.16
C LEU A 39 -0.34 -17.70 16.34
N GLN A 40 0.80 -17.29 16.92
CA GLN A 40 1.40 -17.93 18.09
C GLN A 40 0.48 -17.87 19.32
N SER A 41 -0.33 -16.82 19.44
CA SER A 41 -1.34 -16.69 20.49
C SER A 41 -2.61 -17.54 20.25
N GLY A 42 -2.66 -18.32 19.17
CA GLY A 42 -3.84 -19.12 18.77
C GLY A 42 -5.02 -18.30 18.26
N LYS A 43 -4.86 -16.99 18.06
CA LYS A 43 -5.93 -16.04 17.69
C LYS A 43 -6.09 -15.96 16.17
N LEU A 44 -6.42 -17.08 15.53
CA LEU A 44 -6.53 -17.17 14.05
C LEU A 44 -7.53 -16.16 13.47
N GLY A 45 -8.67 -15.94 14.14
CA GLY A 45 -9.67 -14.97 13.67
C GLY A 45 -9.13 -13.53 13.61
N MET A 46 -8.36 -13.11 14.62
CA MET A 46 -7.74 -11.78 14.63
C MET A 46 -6.62 -11.67 13.60
N ALA A 47 -5.81 -12.72 13.44
CA ALA A 47 -4.77 -12.75 12.40
C ALA A 47 -5.38 -12.59 11.00
N MET A 48 -6.44 -13.34 10.68
CA MET A 48 -7.13 -13.24 9.39
C MET A 48 -7.77 -11.87 9.18
N LEU A 49 -8.37 -11.30 10.22
CA LEU A 49 -8.95 -9.96 10.17
C LEU A 49 -7.87 -8.91 9.89
N ALA A 50 -6.74 -8.95 10.62
CA ALA A 50 -5.64 -8.03 10.42
C ALA A 50 -5.07 -8.14 8.99
N ILE A 51 -4.81 -9.35 8.49
CA ILE A 51 -4.38 -9.58 7.11
C ILE A 51 -5.38 -8.95 6.12
N SER A 52 -6.67 -9.22 6.30
CA SER A 52 -7.72 -8.75 5.37
C SER A 52 -7.82 -7.22 5.38
N VAL A 53 -7.79 -6.60 6.56
CA VAL A 53 -7.86 -5.13 6.70
C VAL A 53 -6.65 -4.47 6.04
N HIS A 54 -5.44 -4.97 6.27
CA HIS A 54 -4.24 -4.41 5.65
C HIS A 54 -4.26 -4.57 4.11
N LEU A 55 -4.60 -5.75 3.62
CA LEU A 55 -4.57 -6.05 2.18
C LEU A 55 -5.70 -5.32 1.44
N ILE A 56 -6.93 -5.42 1.92
CA ILE A 56 -8.09 -4.78 1.29
C ILE A 56 -8.01 -3.27 1.45
N GLY A 57 -7.62 -2.78 2.64
CA GLY A 57 -7.46 -1.36 2.90
C GLY A 57 -6.44 -0.72 1.97
N SER A 58 -5.26 -1.32 1.79
CA SER A 58 -4.23 -0.79 0.89
C SER A 58 -4.69 -0.74 -0.58
N LEU A 59 -5.43 -1.76 -1.03
CA LEU A 59 -6.04 -1.78 -2.36
C LEU A 59 -7.10 -0.68 -2.52
N ILE A 60 -7.99 -0.51 -1.55
CA ILE A 60 -9.01 0.55 -1.56
C ILE A 60 -8.35 1.93 -1.65
N PHE A 61 -7.35 2.21 -0.81
CA PHE A 61 -6.65 3.51 -0.86
C PHE A 61 -5.92 3.74 -2.19
N THR A 62 -5.34 2.69 -2.78
CA THR A 62 -4.72 2.78 -4.11
C THR A 62 -5.77 3.12 -5.18
N CYS A 63 -6.91 2.42 -5.17
CA CYS A 63 -8.01 2.68 -6.10
C CYS A 63 -8.61 4.08 -5.91
N LEU A 64 -8.76 4.54 -4.66
CA LEU A 64 -9.23 5.90 -4.35
C LEU A 64 -8.27 6.95 -4.89
N GLY A 65 -6.95 6.77 -4.70
CA GLY A 65 -5.95 7.68 -5.26
C GLY A 65 -6.05 7.79 -6.79
N LEU A 66 -6.26 6.66 -7.48
CA LEU A 66 -6.48 6.65 -8.93
C LEU A 66 -7.80 7.33 -9.31
N ALA A 67 -8.89 7.03 -8.61
CA ALA A 67 -10.20 7.63 -8.87
C ALA A 67 -10.17 9.15 -8.69
N ILE A 68 -9.50 9.64 -7.64
CA ILE A 68 -9.27 11.08 -7.40
C ILE A 68 -8.47 11.69 -8.54
N TYR A 69 -7.37 11.04 -8.96
CA TYR A 69 -6.57 11.52 -10.08
C TYR A 69 -7.42 11.66 -11.35
N TYR A 70 -8.21 10.64 -11.71
CA TYR A 70 -9.08 10.71 -12.89
C TYR A 70 -10.16 11.79 -12.76
N TRP A 71 -10.70 12.00 -11.57
CA TRP A 71 -11.70 13.05 -11.32
C TRP A 71 -11.12 14.46 -11.49
N VAL A 72 -9.90 14.68 -10.97
CA VAL A 72 -9.18 15.96 -11.12
C VAL A 72 -8.70 16.18 -12.54
N ALA A 73 -8.14 15.16 -13.20
CA ALA A 73 -7.61 15.26 -14.56
C ALA A 73 -8.70 15.33 -15.64
N GLY A 74 -9.93 14.93 -15.31
CA GLY A 74 -11.12 15.10 -16.15
C GLY A 74 -11.82 16.45 -16.00
N HIS A 75 -11.35 17.32 -15.08
CA HIS A 75 -11.76 18.71 -14.94
C HIS A 75 -10.73 19.67 -15.53
#